data_AF-A0A537WDM8-F1
#
_entry.id   AF-A0A537WDM8-F1
#
_cell.length_a   1.000
_cell.length_b   1.000
_cell.length_c   1.000
_cell.angle_alpha   90.00
_cell.angle_beta   90.00
_cell.angle_gamma   90.00
#
_symmetry.space_group_name_H-M   'P 1'
#
loop_
_entity.id
_entity.type
_entity.pdbx_description
1 polymer ?
#
loop_
_entity_poly.entity_id
_entity_poly.type
_entity_poly.pdbx_seq_one_letter_code
_entity_poly.pdbx_strand_id
1 'polypeptide(L)'
;MNPTAAVQEPGQPNPGELFVAEIREQPEALLRLVAQEAELAEISRLLRKRAPAMVRLIAHGSSDNAAAYGLYAFGLLSGWTALRDSITLTVYYDAQVDLTSSAVVALSQSGETPDVVEYVVRARNRGAATVAVTNDPESDLAQAADVTFPLAAGPERSVAATKTYLNQIAALALIAAGAAGREQEVADGIRRVAELLAEMLDPIERAVPAIATTFAYVARMYVIGRGIEFATAREVALKLKETCRVAAEPLTATDLAHGPVAALDPLFPVWTIASRDDALPAVLDAAARVREAGATVVASGNASSEVLGAAYELPVPEPPMPLLAPLLSVVPGQLFAGALARAKGLDPDRPAGLSKITRAR
;
A
#
# COMPACT_ATOMS: atom_id res chain seq x y z
N MET A 1 15.17 -0.45 -40.17
CA MET A 1 15.55 0.69 -39.31
C MET A 1 15.83 0.12 -37.93
N ASN A 2 17.10 0.12 -37.51
CA ASN A 2 17.54 -0.37 -36.20
C ASN A 2 16.93 0.49 -35.10
N PRO A 3 16.27 -0.08 -34.07
CA PRO A 3 16.09 0.65 -32.83
C PRO A 3 17.46 0.74 -32.15
N THR A 4 17.88 1.96 -31.88
CA THR A 4 19.02 2.28 -31.03
C THR A 4 18.83 1.60 -29.68
N ALA A 5 19.51 0.48 -29.45
CA ALA A 5 19.77 0.00 -28.10
C ALA A 5 20.58 1.09 -27.40
N ALA A 6 19.95 1.78 -26.45
CA ALA A 6 20.65 2.74 -25.62
C ALA A 6 21.79 2.00 -24.92
N VAL A 7 23.03 2.37 -25.25
CA VAL A 7 24.23 1.89 -24.56
C VAL A 7 24.10 2.37 -23.11
N GLN A 8 23.99 1.43 -22.17
CA GLN A 8 24.00 1.75 -20.73
C GLN A 8 25.29 2.50 -20.39
N GLU A 9 25.16 3.66 -19.75
CA GLU A 9 26.32 4.38 -19.21
C GLU A 9 26.97 3.54 -18.10
N PRO A 10 28.32 3.43 -18.06
CA PRO A 10 29.00 2.65 -17.03
C PRO A 10 28.65 3.19 -15.63
N GLY A 11 28.04 2.35 -14.80
CA GLY A 11 27.67 2.67 -13.41
C GLY A 11 26.18 2.96 -13.17
N GLN A 12 25.32 2.94 -14.19
CA GLN A 12 23.87 2.95 -13.98
C GLN A 12 23.36 1.53 -13.67
N PRO A 13 22.56 1.32 -12.60
CA PRO A 13 21.97 0.02 -12.29
C PRO A 13 21.10 -0.48 -13.45
N ASN A 14 20.98 -1.80 -13.61
CA ASN A 14 20.10 -2.37 -14.62
C ASN A 14 18.63 -2.00 -14.33
N PRO A 15 17.78 -1.84 -15.36
CA PRO A 15 16.37 -1.51 -15.19
C PRO A 15 15.65 -2.41 -14.17
N GLY A 16 15.19 -1.79 -13.08
CA GLY A 16 14.46 -2.46 -12.01
C GLY A 16 15.30 -3.05 -10.89
N GLU A 17 16.62 -2.86 -10.90
CA GLU A 17 17.47 -3.26 -9.77
C GLU A 17 17.15 -2.45 -8.51
N LEU A 18 16.88 -1.15 -8.62
CA LEU A 18 16.58 -0.33 -7.44
C LEU A 18 15.22 -0.73 -6.84
N PHE A 19 14.21 -0.94 -7.67
CA PHE A 19 12.87 -1.32 -7.26
C PHE A 19 12.88 -2.65 -6.52
N VAL A 20 13.60 -3.66 -7.02
CA VAL A 20 13.72 -4.96 -6.34
C VAL A 20 14.60 -4.85 -5.09
N ALA A 21 15.69 -4.08 -5.12
CA ALA A 21 16.51 -3.84 -3.94
C ALA A 21 15.73 -3.18 -2.81
N GLU A 22 14.90 -2.19 -3.11
CA GLU A 22 14.05 -1.50 -2.13
C GLU A 22 12.95 -2.42 -1.57
N ILE A 23 12.45 -3.38 -2.36
CA ILE A 23 11.57 -4.45 -1.84
C ILE A 23 12.33 -5.34 -0.85
N ARG A 24 13.58 -5.70 -1.14
CA ARG A 24 14.42 -6.51 -0.24
C ARG A 24 14.79 -5.80 1.06
N GLU A 25 14.76 -4.48 1.09
CA GLU A 25 15.00 -3.69 2.30
C GLU A 25 13.79 -3.60 3.24
N GLN A 26 12.62 -4.09 2.83
CA GLN A 26 11.38 -4.02 3.60
C GLN A 26 11.47 -4.62 5.02
N PRO A 27 12.08 -5.80 5.26
CA PRO A 27 12.26 -6.34 6.61
C PRO A 27 12.96 -5.35 7.54
N GLU A 28 14.12 -4.84 7.12
CA GLU A 28 14.93 -3.91 7.90
C GLU A 28 14.26 -2.54 8.06
N ALA A 29 13.50 -2.09 7.05
CA ALA A 29 12.70 -0.88 7.13
C ALA A 29 11.61 -0.97 8.21
N LEU A 30 10.95 -2.12 8.34
CA LEU A 30 9.99 -2.36 9.42
C LEU A 30 10.66 -2.36 10.80
N LEU A 31 11.82 -2.98 10.92
CA LEU A 31 12.59 -3.01 12.18
C LEU A 31 13.00 -1.59 12.63
N ARG A 32 13.40 -0.73 11.69
CA ARG A 32 13.70 0.69 11.99
C ARG A 32 12.45 1.48 12.42
N LEU A 33 11.30 1.20 11.83
CA LEU A 33 10.03 1.83 12.20
C LEU A 33 9.60 1.46 13.63
N VAL A 34 9.64 0.17 13.99
CA VAL A 34 9.24 -0.26 15.35
C VAL A 34 10.20 0.24 16.44
N ALA A 35 11.40 0.69 16.08
CA ALA A 35 12.35 1.30 17.00
C ALA A 35 12.02 2.78 17.33
N GLN A 36 11.08 3.42 16.63
CA GLN A 36 10.63 4.80 16.87
C GLN A 36 9.62 4.87 18.04
N GLU A 37 9.97 4.28 19.18
CA GLU A 37 9.04 4.11 20.31
C GLU A 37 8.69 5.45 20.98
N ALA A 38 9.60 6.41 20.99
CA ALA A 38 9.40 7.71 21.62
C ALA A 38 8.38 8.56 20.84
N GLU A 39 8.53 8.61 19.52
CA GLU A 39 7.64 9.29 18.58
C GLU A 39 6.24 8.67 18.63
N LEU A 40 6.16 7.33 18.63
CA LEU A 40 4.89 6.64 18.78
C LEU A 40 4.23 6.96 20.13
N ALA A 41 4.98 6.95 21.22
CA ALA A 41 4.44 7.25 22.55
C ALA A 41 3.91 8.70 22.65
N GLU A 42 4.54 9.66 21.98
CA GLU A 42 4.05 11.02 21.88
C GLU A 42 2.72 11.10 21.12
N ILE A 43 2.62 10.44 19.96
CA ILE A 43 1.40 10.37 19.16
C ILE A 43 0.27 9.70 19.96
N SER A 44 0.54 8.56 20.60
CA SER A 44 -0.43 7.86 21.45
C SER A 44 -0.94 8.75 22.57
N ARG A 45 -0.07 9.57 23.18
CA ARG A 45 -0.46 10.53 24.23
C ARG A 45 -1.34 11.64 23.67
N LEU A 46 -0.98 12.22 22.51
CA LEU A 46 -1.78 13.24 21.84
C LEU A 46 -3.18 12.71 21.51
N LEU A 47 -3.27 11.56 20.84
CA LEU A 47 -4.53 10.99 20.38
C LEU A 47 -5.42 10.56 21.55
N ARG A 48 -4.88 9.89 22.58
CA ARG A 48 -5.66 9.53 23.78
C ARG A 48 -6.16 10.74 24.55
N LYS A 49 -5.33 11.78 24.68
CA LYS A 49 -5.76 13.05 25.30
C LYS A 49 -6.84 13.74 24.48
N ARG A 50 -6.72 13.70 23.16
CA ARG A 50 -7.66 14.35 22.25
C ARG A 50 -9.01 13.63 22.18
N ALA A 51 -8.98 12.31 22.27
CA ALA A 51 -10.13 11.41 22.12
C ALA A 51 -11.04 11.84 20.94
N PRO A 52 -10.50 11.90 19.71
CA PRO A 52 -11.26 12.38 18.55
C PRO A 52 -12.48 11.49 18.31
N ALA A 53 -13.59 12.12 17.93
CA ALA A 53 -14.78 11.39 17.48
C ALA A 53 -14.52 10.67 16.14
N MET A 54 -13.55 11.17 15.35
CA MET A 54 -13.24 10.64 14.04
C MET A 54 -11.78 10.87 13.65
N VAL A 55 -11.20 9.87 12.96
CA VAL A 55 -9.89 9.97 12.31
C VAL A 55 -10.08 10.24 10.81
N ARG A 56 -9.41 11.27 10.31
CA ARG A 56 -9.41 11.68 8.91
C ARG A 56 -8.04 11.37 8.31
N LEU A 57 -8.01 10.47 7.34
CA LEU A 57 -6.79 10.04 6.65
C LEU A 57 -6.68 10.82 5.34
N ILE A 58 -5.52 11.45 5.10
CA ILE A 58 -5.26 12.20 3.87
C ILE A 58 -3.94 11.77 3.25
N ALA A 59 -3.92 11.62 1.93
CA ALA A 59 -2.75 11.19 1.17
C ALA A 59 -3.03 11.25 -0.34
N HIS A 60 -2.00 10.91 -1.13
CA HIS A 60 -2.10 10.65 -2.57
C HIS A 60 -1.41 9.34 -2.96
N GLY A 61 -1.80 8.75 -4.08
CA GLY A 61 -1.11 7.60 -4.69
C GLY A 61 -0.99 6.40 -3.75
N SER A 62 0.20 5.80 -3.67
CA SER A 62 0.47 4.68 -2.75
C SER A 62 0.14 5.02 -1.29
N SER A 63 0.35 6.26 -0.86
CA SER A 63 -0.02 6.68 0.50
C SER A 63 -1.55 6.72 0.71
N ASP A 64 -2.35 7.03 -0.33
CA ASP A 64 -3.83 6.90 -0.27
C ASP A 64 -4.30 5.44 -0.29
N ASN A 65 -3.53 4.55 -0.91
CA ASN A 65 -3.76 3.12 -0.79
C ASN A 65 -3.50 2.64 0.65
N ALA A 66 -2.45 3.13 1.30
CA ALA A 66 -2.21 2.86 2.72
C ALA A 66 -3.32 3.45 3.62
N ALA A 67 -3.84 4.63 3.29
CA ALA A 67 -5.01 5.20 3.99
C ALA A 67 -6.24 4.27 3.94
N ALA A 68 -6.43 3.49 2.86
CA ALA A 68 -7.53 2.51 2.79
C ALA A 68 -7.42 1.41 3.86
N TYR A 69 -6.20 1.03 4.25
CA TYR A 69 -5.95 0.12 5.37
C TYR A 69 -6.28 0.77 6.71
N GLY A 70 -5.92 2.05 6.88
CA GLY A 70 -6.14 2.80 8.13
C GLY A 70 -7.59 2.75 8.61
N LEU A 71 -8.57 2.70 7.70
CA LEU A 71 -10.00 2.58 8.03
C LEU A 71 -10.25 1.38 8.95
N TYR A 72 -9.66 0.25 8.60
CA TYR A 72 -9.81 -1.00 9.33
C TYR A 72 -8.91 -1.03 10.56
N ALA A 73 -7.69 -0.50 10.50
CA ALA A 73 -6.79 -0.47 11.66
C ALA A 73 -7.39 0.30 12.84
N PHE A 74 -7.90 1.51 12.61
CA PHE A 74 -8.56 2.31 13.66
C PHE A 74 -9.88 1.67 14.12
N GLY A 75 -10.66 1.09 13.21
CA GLY A 75 -11.91 0.41 13.57
C GLY A 75 -11.69 -0.86 14.40
N LEU A 76 -10.71 -1.70 14.04
CA LEU A 76 -10.47 -3.00 14.65
C LEU A 76 -9.63 -2.93 15.94
N LEU A 77 -8.74 -1.93 16.07
CA LEU A 77 -7.89 -1.80 17.26
C LEU A 77 -8.47 -0.86 18.30
N SER A 78 -8.80 0.37 17.93
CA SER A 78 -9.24 1.41 18.86
C SER A 78 -10.77 1.60 18.88
N GLY A 79 -11.50 0.99 17.96
CA GLY A 79 -12.94 1.22 17.78
C GLY A 79 -13.28 2.62 17.27
N TRP A 80 -12.30 3.34 16.73
CA TRP A 80 -12.50 4.70 16.24
C TRP A 80 -13.00 4.69 14.81
N THR A 81 -13.94 5.60 14.51
CA THR A 81 -14.38 5.81 13.14
C THR A 81 -13.25 6.48 12.36
N ALA A 82 -12.82 5.87 11.26
CA ALA A 82 -11.84 6.42 10.37
C ALA A 82 -12.40 6.53 8.94
N LEU A 83 -12.00 7.57 8.22
CA LEU A 83 -12.35 7.76 6.81
C LEU A 83 -11.17 8.35 6.04
N ARG A 84 -11.17 8.13 4.72
CA ARG A 84 -10.29 8.88 3.81
C ARG A 84 -11.00 10.16 3.45
N ASP A 85 -10.36 11.28 3.76
CA ASP A 85 -10.98 12.58 3.60
C ASP A 85 -10.68 13.20 2.23
N SER A 86 -11.52 14.13 1.81
CA SER A 86 -11.33 14.84 0.56
C SER A 86 -10.45 16.07 0.78
N ILE A 87 -9.22 16.02 0.25
CA ILE A 87 -8.35 17.19 0.16
C ILE A 87 -9.04 18.29 -0.66
N THR A 88 -9.76 17.93 -1.72
CA THR A 88 -10.50 18.86 -2.59
C THR A 88 -11.49 19.73 -1.81
N LEU A 89 -12.28 19.14 -0.91
CA LEU A 89 -13.25 19.89 -0.11
C LEU A 89 -12.57 20.98 0.73
N THR A 90 -11.50 20.62 1.44
CA THR A 90 -10.84 21.53 2.39
C THR A 90 -9.91 22.54 1.71
N VAL A 91 -9.17 22.13 0.68
CA VAL A 91 -8.10 22.95 0.07
C VAL A 91 -8.63 23.76 -1.12
N TYR A 92 -9.37 23.13 -2.03
CA TYR A 92 -9.76 23.73 -3.31
C TYR A 92 -11.11 24.42 -3.25
N TYR A 93 -12.10 23.81 -2.59
CA TYR A 93 -13.40 24.44 -2.38
C TYR A 93 -13.46 25.31 -1.13
N ASP A 94 -12.43 25.22 -0.28
CA ASP A 94 -12.39 25.88 1.03
C ASP A 94 -13.69 25.68 1.84
N ALA A 95 -14.24 24.46 1.77
CA ALA A 95 -15.41 24.10 2.55
C ALA A 95 -15.07 24.24 4.04
N GLN A 96 -15.91 24.95 4.78
CA GLN A 96 -15.74 25.20 6.21
C GLN A 96 -16.21 23.99 7.04
N VAL A 97 -15.61 22.83 6.79
CA VAL A 97 -15.86 21.58 7.53
C VAL A 97 -15.39 21.76 8.97
N ASP A 98 -16.22 21.36 9.93
CA ASP A 98 -15.85 21.31 11.34
C ASP A 98 -14.86 20.15 11.59
N LEU A 99 -13.68 20.50 12.10
CA LEU A 99 -12.58 19.58 12.39
C LEU A 99 -12.23 19.55 13.89
N THR A 100 -13.00 20.25 14.73
CA THR A 100 -12.76 20.38 16.18
C THR A 100 -12.96 19.10 16.97
N SER A 101 -13.49 18.04 16.37
CA SER A 101 -13.58 16.70 17.00
C SER A 101 -12.81 15.64 16.21
N SER A 102 -11.89 16.07 15.35
CA SER A 102 -11.13 15.18 14.48
C SER A 102 -9.65 15.07 14.87
N ALA A 103 -9.08 13.90 14.60
CA ALA A 103 -7.65 13.76 14.38
C ALA A 103 -7.40 13.59 12.88
N VAL A 104 -6.39 14.27 12.34
CA VAL A 104 -5.93 14.12 10.97
C VAL A 104 -4.63 13.33 10.99
N VAL A 105 -4.56 12.26 10.21
CA VAL A 105 -3.33 11.51 9.97
C VAL A 105 -2.98 11.66 8.50
N ALA A 106 -1.93 12.41 8.22
CA ALA A 106 -1.47 12.73 6.87
C ALA A 106 -0.30 11.82 6.49
N LEU A 107 -0.41 11.14 5.35
CA LEU A 107 0.60 10.20 4.86
C LEU A 107 1.25 10.78 3.60
N SER A 108 2.58 10.95 3.63
CA SER A 108 3.34 11.32 2.43
C SER A 108 4.76 10.79 2.54
N GLN A 109 5.26 10.11 1.52
CA GLN A 109 6.64 9.63 1.53
C GLN A 109 7.64 10.79 1.65
N SER A 110 7.48 11.84 0.84
CA SER A 110 8.39 12.99 0.83
C SER A 110 8.02 14.06 1.85
N GLY A 111 6.75 14.15 2.25
CA GLY A 111 6.25 15.26 3.06
C GLY A 111 6.18 16.60 2.31
N GLU A 112 6.37 16.59 0.99
CA GLU A 112 6.50 17.78 0.14
C GLU A 112 5.27 18.04 -0.75
N THR A 113 4.18 17.28 -0.55
CA THR A 113 2.98 17.34 -1.39
C THR A 113 2.14 18.56 -1.01
N PRO A 114 2.06 19.62 -1.84
CA PRO A 114 1.60 20.93 -1.35
C PRO A 114 0.17 20.97 -0.82
N ASP A 115 -0.76 20.25 -1.46
CA ASP A 115 -2.16 20.21 -1.05
C ASP A 115 -2.39 19.38 0.23
N VAL A 116 -1.58 18.33 0.46
CA VAL A 116 -1.54 17.60 1.74
C VAL A 116 -1.04 18.51 2.86
N VAL A 117 0.05 19.24 2.63
CA VAL A 117 0.59 20.21 3.60
C VAL A 117 -0.44 21.29 3.91
N GLU A 118 -1.05 21.87 2.88
CA GLU A 118 -2.07 22.90 3.04
C GLU A 118 -3.31 22.40 3.76
N TYR A 119 -3.74 21.16 3.51
CA TYR A 119 -4.80 20.53 4.27
C TYR A 119 -4.46 20.45 5.76
N VAL A 120 -3.26 19.98 6.12
CA VAL A 120 -2.84 19.86 7.53
C VAL A 120 -2.82 21.21 8.22
N VAL A 121 -2.26 22.25 7.57
CA VAL A 121 -2.27 23.62 8.11
C VAL A 121 -3.71 24.09 8.38
N ARG A 122 -4.61 23.94 7.41
CA ARG A 122 -6.03 24.33 7.56
C ARG A 122 -6.73 23.51 8.64
N ALA A 123 -6.47 22.21 8.72
CA ALA A 123 -7.07 21.33 9.71
C ALA A 123 -6.65 21.67 11.14
N ARG A 124 -5.36 21.92 11.34
CA ARG A 124 -4.80 22.37 12.62
C ARG A 124 -5.40 23.70 13.05
N ASN A 125 -5.48 24.68 12.14
CA ASN A 125 -6.11 25.98 12.41
C ASN A 125 -7.61 25.88 12.74
N ARG A 126 -8.28 24.81 12.28
CA ARG A 126 -9.68 24.48 12.58
C ARG A 126 -9.85 23.56 13.79
N GLY A 127 -8.78 23.32 14.56
CA GLY A 127 -8.83 22.62 15.84
C GLY A 127 -8.68 21.10 15.78
N ALA A 128 -8.32 20.52 14.63
CA ALA A 128 -7.94 19.11 14.58
C ALA A 128 -6.60 18.87 15.29
N ALA A 129 -6.44 17.72 15.93
CA ALA A 129 -5.10 17.22 16.23
C ALA A 129 -4.49 16.63 14.95
N THR A 130 -3.24 16.96 14.65
CA THR A 130 -2.62 16.59 13.37
C THR A 130 -1.36 15.75 13.55
N VAL A 131 -1.30 14.62 12.85
CA VAL A 131 -0.17 13.68 12.83
C VAL A 131 0.35 13.58 11.40
N ALA A 132 1.63 13.91 11.19
CA ALA A 132 2.33 13.65 9.94
C ALA A 132 3.00 12.28 9.98
N VAL A 133 2.85 11.47 8.94
CA VAL A 133 3.59 10.22 8.75
C VAL A 133 4.40 10.36 7.47
N THR A 134 5.71 10.54 7.61
CA THR A 134 6.61 10.88 6.50
C THR A 134 7.96 10.22 6.62
N ASN A 135 8.62 9.97 5.48
CA ASN A 135 9.99 9.45 5.46
C ASN A 135 11.03 10.56 5.60
N ASP A 136 10.62 11.82 5.48
CA ASP A 136 11.45 13.00 5.73
C ASP A 136 10.91 13.78 6.94
N PRO A 137 11.48 13.59 8.14
CA PRO A 137 11.02 14.25 9.36
C PRO A 137 11.27 15.76 9.39
N GLU A 138 12.03 16.31 8.45
CA GLU A 138 12.31 17.74 8.33
C GLU A 138 11.44 18.44 7.27
N SER A 139 10.57 17.68 6.58
CA SER A 139 9.71 18.16 5.48
C SER A 139 8.65 19.20 5.90
N ASP A 140 8.10 19.90 4.90
CA ASP A 140 7.00 20.86 5.09
C ASP A 140 5.80 20.24 5.83
N LEU A 141 5.47 18.98 5.53
CA LEU A 141 4.39 18.26 6.21
C LEU A 141 4.70 18.03 7.69
N ALA A 142 5.94 17.65 8.03
CA ALA A 142 6.36 17.43 9.40
C ALA A 142 6.31 18.72 10.23
N GLN A 143 6.68 19.85 9.61
CA GLN A 143 6.61 21.17 10.25
C GLN A 143 5.17 21.67 10.43
N ALA A 144 4.26 21.30 9.52
CA ALA A 144 2.85 21.72 9.57
C ALA A 144 2.04 21.02 10.68
N ALA A 145 2.34 19.75 10.96
CA ALA A 145 1.60 18.92 11.92
C ALA A 145 1.91 19.26 13.39
N ASP A 146 1.10 18.75 14.32
CA ASP A 146 1.35 18.87 15.76
C ASP A 146 2.44 17.88 16.21
N VAL A 147 2.44 16.68 15.62
CA VAL A 147 3.43 15.62 15.88
C VAL A 147 3.74 14.86 14.59
N THR A 148 4.94 14.28 14.52
CA THR A 148 5.44 13.56 13.35
C THR A 148 5.83 12.14 13.73
N PHE A 149 5.42 11.16 12.91
CA PHE A 149 5.90 9.79 12.93
C PHE A 149 6.87 9.56 11.76
N PRO A 150 8.19 9.48 12.00
CA PRO A 150 9.15 9.13 10.97
C PRO A 150 8.93 7.70 10.48
N LEU A 151 8.82 7.51 9.16
CA LEU A 151 8.70 6.18 8.57
C LEU A 151 10.00 5.36 8.73
N ALA A 152 11.15 6.02 8.84
CA ALA A 152 12.46 5.40 8.98
C ALA A 152 12.76 4.31 7.90
N ALA A 153 12.17 4.43 6.72
CA ALA A 153 12.32 3.43 5.65
C ALA A 153 13.69 3.52 4.96
N GLY A 154 14.45 4.59 5.20
CA GLY A 154 15.68 4.92 4.46
C GLY A 154 15.37 5.53 3.09
N PRO A 155 16.40 5.92 2.30
CA PRO A 155 16.18 6.57 1.00
C PRO A 155 15.46 5.64 0.03
N GLU A 156 14.37 6.11 -0.59
CA GLU A 156 13.65 5.37 -1.64
C GLU A 156 13.83 6.11 -2.97
N ARG A 157 14.62 5.51 -3.86
CA ARG A 157 15.10 6.09 -5.12
C ARG A 157 14.28 5.64 -6.33
N SER A 158 13.71 4.43 -6.31
CA SER A 158 12.76 4.02 -7.35
C SER A 158 11.54 4.93 -7.33
N VAL A 159 11.06 5.35 -8.51
CA VAL A 159 9.88 6.24 -8.60
C VAL A 159 8.66 5.58 -7.95
N ALA A 160 8.42 4.30 -8.27
CA ALA A 160 7.33 3.53 -7.70
C ALA A 160 7.64 3.17 -6.23
N ALA A 161 6.80 3.65 -5.31
CA ALA A 161 6.95 3.37 -3.88
C ALA A 161 6.82 1.87 -3.56
N THR A 162 7.61 1.39 -2.59
CA THR A 162 7.61 0.00 -2.09
C THR A 162 7.70 -0.03 -0.57
N LYS A 163 8.90 0.12 0.00
CA LYS A 163 9.15 0.09 1.45
C LYS A 163 8.48 1.25 2.20
N THR A 164 8.30 2.40 1.56
CA THR A 164 7.60 3.53 2.19
C THR A 164 6.11 3.29 2.31
N TYR A 165 5.48 2.65 1.32
CA TYR A 165 4.09 2.16 1.41
C TYR A 165 3.95 1.13 2.55
N LEU A 166 4.86 0.15 2.59
CA LEU A 166 4.82 -0.90 3.62
C LEU A 166 4.94 -0.31 5.02
N ASN A 167 5.89 0.60 5.24
CA ASN A 167 6.04 1.28 6.53
C ASN A 167 4.84 2.17 6.85
N GLN A 168 4.11 2.73 5.88
CA GLN A 168 2.87 3.47 6.14
C GLN A 168 1.75 2.55 6.65
N ILE A 169 1.62 1.33 6.12
CA ILE A 169 0.69 0.32 6.66
C ILE A 169 1.04 0.01 8.12
N ALA A 170 2.31 -0.29 8.40
CA ALA A 170 2.78 -0.59 9.75
C ALA A 170 2.63 0.59 10.71
N ALA A 171 2.91 1.82 10.26
CA ALA A 171 2.75 3.04 11.05
C ALA A 171 1.29 3.29 11.42
N LEU A 172 0.35 3.10 10.49
CA LEU A 172 -1.08 3.19 10.77
C LEU A 172 -1.54 2.15 11.80
N ALA A 173 -1.03 0.92 11.71
CA ALA A 173 -1.30 -0.12 12.71
C ALA A 173 -0.79 0.28 14.10
N LEU A 174 0.44 0.79 14.18
CA LEU A 174 1.06 1.25 15.42
C LEU A 174 0.31 2.45 16.03
N ILE A 175 -0.06 3.46 15.22
CA ILE A 175 -0.83 4.62 15.69
C ILE A 175 -2.19 4.18 16.25
N ALA A 176 -2.91 3.31 15.53
CA ALA A 176 -4.20 2.79 15.97
C ALA A 176 -4.06 1.94 17.25
N ALA A 177 -3.00 1.13 17.35
CA ALA A 177 -2.66 0.39 18.57
C ALA A 177 -2.33 1.33 19.74
N GLY A 178 -1.66 2.45 19.45
CA GLY A 178 -1.37 3.55 20.35
C GLY A 178 -2.59 4.17 21.01
N ALA A 179 -3.59 4.44 20.19
CA ALA A 179 -4.88 4.90 20.68
C ALA A 179 -5.56 3.87 21.60
N ALA A 180 -5.32 2.56 21.38
CA ALA A 180 -5.90 1.46 22.13
C ALA A 180 -5.07 0.95 23.33
N GLY A 181 -3.82 1.40 23.50
CA GLY A 181 -2.89 0.85 24.49
C GLY A 181 -2.39 -0.57 24.18
N ARG A 182 -2.29 -0.90 22.88
CA ARG A 182 -1.84 -2.20 22.35
C ARG A 182 -0.56 -2.08 21.53
N GLU A 183 0.24 -1.03 21.75
CA GLU A 183 1.42 -0.68 20.95
C GLU A 183 2.41 -1.84 20.88
N GLN A 184 2.69 -2.45 22.04
CA GLN A 184 3.68 -3.53 22.15
C GLN A 184 3.25 -4.79 21.38
N GLU A 185 1.98 -5.18 21.49
CA GLU A 185 1.43 -6.35 20.78
C GLU A 185 1.60 -6.20 19.27
N VAL A 186 1.25 -5.03 18.72
CA VAL A 186 1.37 -4.76 17.28
C VAL A 186 2.83 -4.61 16.87
N ALA A 187 3.68 -3.99 17.68
CA ALA A 187 5.11 -3.90 17.42
C ALA A 187 5.79 -5.28 17.36
N ASP A 188 5.45 -6.19 18.29
CA ASP A 188 5.95 -7.57 18.29
C ASP A 188 5.44 -8.35 17.07
N GLY A 189 4.18 -8.14 16.68
CA GLY A 189 3.64 -8.66 15.43
C GLY A 189 4.42 -8.16 14.20
N ILE A 190 4.74 -6.88 14.13
CA ILE A 190 5.51 -6.30 13.01
C ILE A 190 6.95 -6.85 12.99
N ARG A 191 7.59 -7.06 14.15
CA ARG A 191 8.90 -7.73 14.23
C ARG A 191 8.84 -9.14 13.65
N ARG A 192 7.81 -9.91 13.99
CA ARG A 192 7.61 -11.25 13.42
C ARG A 192 7.31 -11.21 11.91
N VAL A 193 6.56 -10.21 11.44
CA VAL A 193 6.35 -9.99 10.00
C VAL A 193 7.68 -9.72 9.29
N ALA A 194 8.59 -8.92 9.86
CA ALA A 194 9.90 -8.66 9.26
C ALA A 194 10.71 -9.95 9.08
N GLU A 195 10.69 -10.86 10.08
CA GLU A 195 11.32 -12.18 9.97
C GLU A 195 10.69 -13.00 8.83
N LEU A 196 9.36 -13.07 8.76
CA LEU A 196 8.64 -13.79 7.71
C LEU A 196 8.91 -13.22 6.31
N LEU A 197 9.02 -11.89 6.18
CA LEU A 197 9.40 -11.23 4.94
C LEU A 197 10.79 -11.64 4.49
N ALA A 198 11.77 -11.63 5.40
CA ALA A 198 13.14 -12.04 5.09
C ALA A 198 13.19 -13.49 4.58
N GLU A 199 12.36 -14.38 5.13
CA GLU A 199 12.27 -15.79 4.71
C GLU A 199 11.58 -15.97 3.34
N MET A 200 10.51 -15.21 3.06
CA MET A 200 9.66 -15.43 1.88
C MET A 200 10.11 -14.70 0.60
N LEU A 201 10.93 -13.64 0.71
CA LEU A 201 11.33 -12.80 -0.42
C LEU A 201 12.00 -13.62 -1.54
N ASP A 202 13.00 -14.41 -1.16
CA ASP A 202 13.82 -15.19 -2.08
C ASP A 202 13.01 -16.22 -2.91
N PRO A 203 12.17 -17.08 -2.29
CA PRO A 203 11.29 -17.98 -3.03
C PRO A 203 10.37 -17.27 -4.02
N ILE A 204 9.73 -16.17 -3.60
CA ILE A 204 8.75 -15.46 -4.43
C ILE A 204 9.44 -14.75 -5.59
N GLU A 205 10.57 -14.08 -5.33
CA GLU A 205 11.35 -13.40 -6.37
C GLU A 205 11.84 -14.36 -7.46
N ARG A 206 12.16 -15.62 -7.10
CA ARG A 206 12.49 -16.65 -8.08
C ARG A 206 11.28 -17.13 -8.90
N ALA A 207 10.09 -17.17 -8.30
CA ALA A 207 8.89 -17.68 -8.96
C ALA A 207 8.26 -16.67 -9.94
N VAL A 208 8.25 -15.38 -9.58
CA VAL A 208 7.54 -14.34 -10.33
C VAL A 208 7.97 -14.13 -11.79
N PRO A 209 9.25 -14.24 -12.23
CA PRO A 209 9.62 -14.03 -13.63
C PRO A 209 8.94 -14.98 -14.62
N ALA A 210 8.82 -16.26 -14.26
CA ALA A 210 8.16 -17.26 -15.12
C ALA A 210 6.67 -16.95 -15.28
N ILE A 211 6.01 -16.55 -14.18
CA ILE A 211 4.61 -16.12 -14.19
C ILE A 211 4.48 -14.84 -15.00
N ALA A 212 5.24 -13.79 -14.70
CA ALA A 212 5.16 -12.48 -15.36
C ALA A 212 5.31 -12.56 -16.89
N THR A 213 6.15 -13.47 -17.39
CA THR A 213 6.34 -13.67 -18.84
C THR A 213 5.03 -14.04 -19.55
N THR A 214 4.14 -14.79 -18.90
CA THR A 214 2.85 -15.19 -19.51
C THR A 214 1.87 -14.01 -19.62
N PHE A 215 2.10 -12.94 -18.86
CA PHE A 215 1.30 -11.71 -18.88
C PHE A 215 1.94 -10.59 -19.72
N ALA A 216 3.04 -10.84 -20.45
CA ALA A 216 3.77 -9.80 -21.18
C ALA A 216 2.90 -8.99 -22.17
N TYR A 217 1.84 -9.59 -22.72
CA TYR A 217 0.90 -8.93 -23.64
C TYR A 217 -0.39 -8.42 -22.99
N VAL A 218 -0.56 -8.60 -21.68
CA VAL A 218 -1.75 -8.14 -20.97
C VAL A 218 -1.78 -6.62 -20.89
N ALA A 219 -2.93 -6.03 -21.21
CA ALA A 219 -3.15 -4.58 -21.16
C ALA A 219 -4.12 -4.16 -20.04
N ARG A 220 -4.88 -5.10 -19.47
CA ARG A 220 -5.92 -4.86 -18.48
C ARG A 220 -5.92 -5.97 -17.44
N MET A 221 -6.22 -5.65 -16.19
CA MET A 221 -6.26 -6.63 -15.10
C MET A 221 -7.19 -6.12 -14.00
N TYR A 222 -7.90 -7.02 -13.33
CA TYR A 222 -8.54 -6.69 -12.06
C TYR A 222 -7.67 -7.19 -10.92
N VAL A 223 -7.63 -6.43 -9.85
CA VAL A 223 -7.01 -6.87 -8.59
C VAL A 223 -8.10 -6.84 -7.53
N ILE A 224 -8.44 -8.02 -7.00
CA ILE A 224 -9.50 -8.17 -6.00
C ILE A 224 -8.91 -8.48 -4.63
N GLY A 225 -9.49 -7.83 -3.62
CA GLY A 225 -9.24 -8.07 -2.21
C GLY A 225 -10.46 -7.63 -1.40
N ARG A 226 -10.48 -7.89 -0.10
CA ARG A 226 -11.60 -7.51 0.77
C ARG A 226 -11.11 -7.10 2.14
N GLY A 227 -11.86 -6.22 2.80
CA GLY A 227 -11.47 -5.71 4.11
C GLY A 227 -10.10 -5.02 4.05
N ILE A 228 -9.22 -5.40 4.97
CA ILE A 228 -7.84 -4.91 5.05
C ILE A 228 -7.05 -5.14 3.75
N GLU A 229 -7.32 -6.21 3.01
CA GLU A 229 -6.63 -6.54 1.76
C GLU A 229 -7.09 -5.69 0.57
N PHE A 230 -8.12 -4.85 0.73
CA PHE A 230 -8.44 -3.88 -0.30
C PHE A 230 -7.33 -2.84 -0.48
N ALA A 231 -6.58 -2.50 0.58
CA ALA A 231 -5.39 -1.66 0.46
C ALA A 231 -4.32 -2.30 -0.43
N THR A 232 -4.06 -3.59 -0.21
CA THR A 232 -3.16 -4.42 -1.03
C THR A 232 -3.63 -4.46 -2.48
N ALA A 233 -4.93 -4.68 -2.73
CA ALA A 233 -5.47 -4.70 -4.08
C ALA A 233 -5.24 -3.38 -4.81
N ARG A 234 -5.48 -2.25 -4.12
CA ARG A 234 -5.22 -0.91 -4.66
C ARG A 234 -3.75 -0.69 -4.97
N GLU A 235 -2.85 -1.12 -4.09
CA GLU A 235 -1.41 -0.94 -4.27
C GLU A 235 -0.87 -1.77 -5.43
N VAL A 236 -1.23 -3.05 -5.50
CA VAL A 236 -0.81 -3.92 -6.62
C VAL A 236 -1.33 -3.37 -7.95
N ALA A 237 -2.59 -2.93 -8.00
CA ALA A 237 -3.15 -2.29 -9.20
C ALA A 237 -2.40 -1.00 -9.56
N LEU A 238 -1.99 -0.20 -8.57
CA LEU A 238 -1.19 1.00 -8.81
C LEU A 238 0.19 0.66 -9.37
N LYS A 239 0.92 -0.30 -8.79
CA LYS A 239 2.23 -0.73 -9.31
C LYS A 239 2.14 -1.22 -10.75
N LEU A 240 1.12 -2.01 -11.08
CA LEU A 240 0.88 -2.48 -12.45
C LEU A 240 0.61 -1.33 -13.44
N LYS A 241 -0.13 -0.30 -13.02
CA LYS A 241 -0.34 0.90 -13.84
C LYS A 241 0.95 1.68 -14.06
N GLU A 242 1.67 1.96 -12.97
CA GLU A 242 2.88 2.77 -12.98
C GLU A 242 4.01 2.11 -13.76
N THR A 243 4.31 0.84 -13.47
CA THR A 243 5.53 0.18 -13.98
C THR A 243 5.29 -0.65 -15.24
N CYS A 244 4.08 -1.17 -15.44
CA CYS A 244 3.80 -2.14 -16.50
C CYS A 244 2.90 -1.61 -17.62
N ARG A 245 2.33 -0.40 -17.48
CA ARG A 245 1.28 0.14 -18.37
C ARG A 245 0.07 -0.80 -18.52
N VAL A 246 -0.24 -1.54 -17.47
CA VAL A 246 -1.45 -2.36 -17.40
C VAL A 246 -2.55 -1.50 -16.80
N ALA A 247 -3.68 -1.37 -17.49
CA ALA A 247 -4.90 -0.76 -16.96
C ALA A 247 -5.47 -1.67 -15.86
N ALA A 248 -4.81 -1.64 -14.70
CA ALA A 248 -5.18 -2.43 -13.54
C ALA A 248 -6.15 -1.64 -12.65
N GLU A 249 -7.30 -2.25 -12.37
CA GLU A 249 -8.35 -1.67 -11.54
C GLU A 249 -8.52 -2.49 -10.25
N PRO A 250 -8.41 -1.86 -9.07
CA PRO A 250 -8.68 -2.53 -7.81
C PRO A 250 -10.17 -2.55 -7.53
N LEU A 251 -10.70 -3.72 -7.16
CA LEU A 251 -12.11 -3.92 -6.81
C LEU A 251 -12.20 -4.62 -5.45
N THR A 252 -13.24 -4.32 -4.68
CA THR A 252 -13.56 -5.22 -3.57
C THR A 252 -14.10 -6.54 -4.14
N ALA A 253 -13.86 -7.66 -3.46
CA ALA A 253 -14.35 -8.97 -3.91
C ALA A 253 -15.85 -8.98 -4.21
N THR A 254 -16.67 -8.23 -3.44
CA THR A 254 -18.12 -8.16 -3.68
C THR A 254 -18.48 -7.23 -4.85
N ASP A 255 -17.74 -6.12 -5.04
CA ASP A 255 -18.03 -5.16 -6.12
C ASP A 255 -17.84 -5.79 -7.50
N LEU A 256 -16.99 -6.81 -7.63
CA LEU A 256 -16.86 -7.60 -8.86
C LEU A 256 -18.22 -8.08 -9.39
N ALA A 257 -19.10 -8.55 -8.50
CA ALA A 257 -20.41 -9.07 -8.87
C ALA A 257 -21.42 -7.97 -9.27
N HIS A 258 -21.13 -6.70 -8.99
CA HIS A 258 -22.01 -5.57 -9.23
C HIS A 258 -21.76 -4.87 -10.58
N GLY A 259 -21.25 -5.60 -11.58
CA GLY A 259 -21.03 -5.10 -12.93
C GLY A 259 -19.69 -5.52 -13.55
N PRO A 260 -18.54 -5.35 -12.86
CA PRO A 260 -17.23 -5.63 -13.42
C PRO A 260 -17.03 -7.06 -13.93
N VAL A 261 -17.71 -8.06 -13.35
CA VAL A 261 -17.69 -9.45 -13.84
C VAL A 261 -18.06 -9.58 -15.34
N ALA A 262 -18.89 -8.66 -15.87
CA ALA A 262 -19.28 -8.67 -17.28
C ALA A 262 -18.15 -8.28 -18.24
N ALA A 263 -17.07 -7.67 -17.74
CA ALA A 263 -15.90 -7.32 -18.54
C ALA A 263 -14.91 -8.50 -18.68
N LEU A 264 -15.10 -9.58 -17.92
CA LEU A 264 -14.21 -10.73 -17.92
C LEU A 264 -14.35 -11.58 -19.18
N ASP A 265 -13.22 -12.04 -19.67
CA ASP A 265 -13.09 -13.00 -20.77
C ASP A 265 -11.80 -13.81 -20.57
N PRO A 266 -11.51 -14.83 -21.40
CA PRO A 266 -10.30 -15.65 -21.26
C PRO A 266 -8.96 -14.90 -21.34
N LEU A 267 -8.94 -13.66 -21.83
CA LEU A 267 -7.76 -12.80 -21.92
C LEU A 267 -7.74 -11.72 -20.84
N PHE A 268 -8.71 -11.71 -19.92
CA PHE A 268 -8.82 -10.76 -18.82
C PHE A 268 -8.37 -11.41 -17.51
N PRO A 269 -7.12 -11.21 -17.09
CA PRO A 269 -6.65 -11.81 -15.84
C PRO A 269 -7.17 -11.06 -14.61
N VAL A 270 -7.35 -11.81 -13.53
CA VAL A 270 -7.71 -11.28 -12.21
C VAL A 270 -6.71 -11.78 -11.18
N TRP A 271 -6.06 -10.82 -10.52
CA TRP A 271 -5.23 -11.07 -9.35
C TRP A 271 -6.10 -11.09 -8.10
N THR A 272 -6.11 -12.20 -7.38
CA THR A 272 -6.94 -12.45 -6.19
C THR A 272 -6.07 -12.54 -4.95
N ILE A 273 -6.26 -11.60 -4.03
CA ILE A 273 -5.59 -11.61 -2.72
C ILE A 273 -6.50 -12.31 -1.71
N ALA A 274 -6.14 -13.53 -1.35
CA ALA A 274 -6.85 -14.38 -0.40
C ALA A 274 -6.05 -14.51 0.90
N SER A 275 -6.56 -13.86 1.95
CA SER A 275 -6.00 -13.93 3.29
C SER A 275 -7.00 -14.52 4.27
N ARG A 276 -6.52 -15.27 5.28
CA ARG A 276 -7.40 -15.89 6.28
C ARG A 276 -7.94 -14.85 7.26
N ASP A 277 -9.16 -14.40 7.00
CA ASP A 277 -9.98 -13.58 7.88
C ASP A 277 -11.47 -13.81 7.63
N ASP A 278 -12.34 -13.04 8.29
CA ASP A 278 -13.80 -13.14 8.15
C ASP A 278 -14.30 -12.79 6.72
N ALA A 279 -13.46 -12.16 5.90
CA ALA A 279 -13.78 -11.78 4.53
C ALA A 279 -13.39 -12.85 3.49
N LEU A 280 -12.58 -13.85 3.85
CA LEU A 280 -12.14 -14.91 2.95
C LEU A 280 -13.28 -15.58 2.16
N PRO A 281 -14.43 -15.96 2.76
CA PRO A 281 -15.51 -16.58 2.00
C PRO A 281 -15.98 -15.73 0.81
N ALA A 282 -16.09 -14.41 0.97
CA ALA A 282 -16.48 -13.51 -0.11
C ALA A 282 -15.40 -13.41 -1.21
N VAL A 283 -14.11 -13.54 -0.85
CA VAL A 283 -13.00 -13.59 -1.80
C VAL A 283 -13.03 -14.89 -2.61
N LEU A 284 -13.25 -16.04 -1.96
CA LEU A 284 -13.36 -17.33 -2.63
C LEU A 284 -14.55 -17.38 -3.59
N ASP A 285 -15.70 -16.83 -3.19
CA ASP A 285 -16.88 -16.69 -4.05
C ASP A 285 -16.60 -15.81 -5.26
N ALA A 286 -15.89 -14.69 -5.08
CA ALA A 286 -15.49 -13.81 -6.18
C ALA A 286 -14.55 -14.54 -7.15
N ALA A 287 -13.55 -15.26 -6.64
CA ALA A 287 -12.61 -16.03 -7.46
C ALA A 287 -13.30 -17.16 -8.25
N ALA A 288 -14.29 -17.82 -7.65
CA ALA A 288 -15.11 -18.80 -8.34
C ALA A 288 -15.85 -18.18 -9.54
N ARG A 289 -16.43 -16.99 -9.38
CA ARG A 289 -17.10 -16.25 -10.46
C ARG A 289 -16.13 -15.84 -11.57
N VAL A 290 -14.91 -15.41 -11.22
CA VAL A 290 -13.87 -15.11 -12.22
C VAL A 290 -13.59 -16.34 -13.08
N ARG A 291 -13.40 -17.50 -12.44
CA ARG A 291 -13.16 -18.77 -13.12
C ARG A 291 -14.35 -19.19 -13.99
N GLU A 292 -15.57 -19.05 -13.49
CA GLU A 292 -16.80 -19.32 -14.26
C GLU A 292 -16.93 -18.42 -15.49
N ALA A 293 -16.45 -17.19 -15.42
CA ALA A 293 -16.36 -16.28 -16.57
C ALA A 293 -15.20 -16.61 -17.54
N GLY A 294 -14.41 -17.64 -17.25
CA GLY A 294 -13.29 -18.10 -18.09
C GLY A 294 -12.01 -17.28 -17.94
N ALA A 295 -11.97 -16.29 -17.05
CA ALA A 295 -10.81 -15.44 -16.82
C ALA A 295 -9.67 -16.18 -16.09
N THR A 296 -8.43 -15.79 -16.38
CA THR A 296 -7.24 -16.32 -15.69
C THR A 296 -7.14 -15.78 -14.28
N VAL A 297 -7.12 -16.66 -13.28
CA VAL A 297 -6.95 -16.29 -11.86
C VAL A 297 -5.48 -16.45 -11.44
N VAL A 298 -4.90 -15.40 -10.87
CA VAL A 298 -3.66 -15.47 -10.07
C VAL A 298 -4.05 -15.36 -8.61
N ALA A 299 -3.68 -16.32 -7.77
CA ALA A 299 -3.98 -16.30 -6.33
C ALA A 299 -2.72 -15.95 -5.52
N SER A 300 -2.85 -15.03 -4.57
CA SER A 300 -1.80 -14.70 -3.60
C SER A 300 -2.37 -14.57 -2.19
N GLY A 301 -1.51 -14.59 -1.17
CA GLY A 301 -1.92 -14.48 0.24
C GLY A 301 -1.80 -15.81 0.99
N ASN A 302 -2.07 -15.81 2.30
CA ASN A 302 -1.87 -16.98 3.16
C ASN A 302 -2.96 -18.05 3.01
N ALA A 303 -4.03 -17.71 2.28
CA ALA A 303 -5.09 -18.62 1.84
C ALA A 303 -5.07 -18.82 0.31
N SER A 304 -3.96 -18.55 -0.38
CA SER A 304 -3.88 -18.68 -1.85
C SER A 304 -4.27 -20.08 -2.36
N SER A 305 -3.90 -21.13 -1.62
CA SER A 305 -4.19 -22.53 -1.94
C SER A 305 -5.67 -22.88 -1.80
N GLU A 306 -6.45 -22.06 -1.09
CA GLU A 306 -7.90 -22.21 -0.94
C GLU A 306 -8.65 -21.64 -2.16
N VAL A 307 -7.97 -20.87 -3.03
CA VAL A 307 -8.50 -20.39 -4.31
C VAL A 307 -8.42 -21.50 -5.36
N LEU A 308 -9.42 -22.40 -5.33
CA LEU A 308 -9.44 -23.58 -6.19
C LEU A 308 -9.40 -23.23 -7.68
N GLY A 309 -8.51 -23.90 -8.42
CA GLY A 309 -8.39 -23.74 -9.87
C GLY A 309 -7.73 -22.44 -10.32
N ALA A 310 -6.99 -21.76 -9.43
CA ALA A 310 -6.09 -20.68 -9.84
C ALA A 310 -5.03 -21.20 -10.84
N ALA A 311 -4.74 -20.41 -11.88
CA ALA A 311 -3.73 -20.76 -12.88
C ALA A 311 -2.31 -20.59 -12.34
N TYR A 312 -2.14 -19.64 -11.43
CA TYR A 312 -0.88 -19.34 -10.76
C TYR A 312 -1.14 -19.07 -9.29
N GLU A 313 -0.20 -19.51 -8.44
CA GLU A 313 -0.27 -19.33 -7.00
C GLU A 313 1.04 -18.69 -6.49
N LEU A 314 0.89 -17.68 -5.64
CA LEU A 314 1.97 -16.96 -4.97
C LEU A 314 1.68 -16.91 -3.45
N PRO A 315 1.97 -17.99 -2.73
CA PRO A 315 1.65 -18.09 -1.31
C PRO A 315 2.51 -17.15 -0.47
N VAL A 316 1.93 -16.66 0.63
CA VAL A 316 2.66 -15.94 1.69
C VAL A 316 2.45 -16.63 3.04
N PRO A 317 3.36 -16.45 4.01
CA PRO A 317 3.20 -17.04 5.34
C PRO A 317 1.97 -16.51 6.09
N GLU A 318 1.50 -17.28 7.07
CA GLU A 318 0.47 -16.83 8.02
C GLU A 318 1.01 -15.64 8.84
N PRO A 319 0.31 -14.50 8.90
CA PRO A 319 0.73 -13.37 9.72
C PRO A 319 0.50 -13.67 11.21
N PRO A 320 1.24 -13.01 12.12
CA PRO A 320 1.02 -13.16 13.56
C PRO A 320 -0.36 -12.68 14.02
N MET A 321 -1.02 -11.83 13.25
CA MET A 321 -2.43 -11.48 13.40
C MET A 321 -3.02 -11.06 12.04
N PRO A 322 -4.33 -11.31 11.77
CA PRO A 322 -4.94 -10.99 10.48
C PRO A 322 -4.73 -9.54 10.04
N LEU A 323 -4.80 -8.59 10.98
CA LEU A 323 -4.60 -7.15 10.71
C LEU A 323 -3.24 -6.81 10.07
N LEU A 324 -2.24 -7.68 10.20
CA LEU A 324 -0.90 -7.50 9.61
C LEU A 324 -0.71 -8.26 8.29
N ALA A 325 -1.71 -8.99 7.80
CA ALA A 325 -1.66 -9.70 6.51
C ALA A 325 -1.22 -8.82 5.32
N PRO A 326 -1.69 -7.55 5.19
CA PRO A 326 -1.29 -6.66 4.10
C PRO A 326 0.22 -6.40 3.99
N LEU A 327 0.96 -6.57 5.10
CA LEU A 327 2.42 -6.41 5.09
C LEU A 327 3.13 -7.57 4.38
N LEU A 328 2.51 -8.75 4.30
CA LEU A 328 3.04 -9.91 3.59
C LEU A 328 2.44 -10.03 2.18
N SER A 329 1.14 -9.81 2.04
CA SER A 329 0.39 -10.07 0.81
C SER A 329 0.67 -9.07 -0.34
N VAL A 330 1.22 -7.88 -0.04
CA VAL A 330 1.61 -6.90 -1.06
C VAL A 330 2.86 -7.30 -1.85
N VAL A 331 3.78 -8.04 -1.21
CA VAL A 331 5.11 -8.34 -1.75
C VAL A 331 5.08 -9.15 -3.05
N PRO A 332 4.26 -10.22 -3.18
CA PRO A 332 4.12 -10.91 -4.45
C PRO A 332 3.72 -10.00 -5.61
N GLY A 333 2.79 -9.06 -5.38
CA GLY A 333 2.33 -8.13 -6.41
C GLY A 333 3.38 -7.09 -6.78
N GLN A 334 4.17 -6.60 -5.82
CA GLN A 334 5.31 -5.71 -6.09
C GLN A 334 6.38 -6.42 -6.92
N LEU A 335 6.83 -7.60 -6.51
CA LEU A 335 7.83 -8.38 -7.24
C LEU A 335 7.34 -8.78 -8.64
N PHE A 336 6.06 -9.14 -8.77
CA PHE A 336 5.42 -9.40 -10.06
C PHE A 336 5.41 -8.18 -10.96
N ALA A 337 5.05 -6.99 -10.45
CA ALA A 337 5.07 -5.76 -11.23
C ALA A 337 6.49 -5.43 -11.73
N GLY A 338 7.53 -5.62 -10.91
CA GLY A 338 8.91 -5.46 -11.35
C GLY A 338 9.31 -6.45 -12.45
N ALA A 339 8.93 -7.73 -12.30
CA ALA A 339 9.20 -8.77 -13.30
C ALA A 339 8.42 -8.54 -14.61
N LEU A 340 7.16 -8.13 -14.54
CA LEU A 340 6.30 -7.87 -15.69
C LEU A 340 6.75 -6.62 -16.46
N ALA A 341 7.17 -5.56 -15.78
CA ALA A 341 7.77 -4.39 -16.42
C ALA A 341 8.97 -4.80 -17.28
N ARG A 342 9.89 -5.60 -16.72
CA ARG A 342 11.04 -6.13 -17.48
C ARG A 342 10.62 -7.02 -18.64
N ALA A 343 9.66 -7.93 -18.44
CA ALA A 343 9.13 -8.78 -19.50
C ALA A 343 8.49 -7.98 -20.66
N LYS A 344 7.97 -6.78 -20.35
CA LYS A 344 7.44 -5.82 -21.32
C LYS A 344 8.49 -4.86 -21.92
N GLY A 345 9.75 -4.97 -21.52
CA GLY A 345 10.83 -4.05 -21.93
C GLY A 345 10.70 -2.65 -21.33
N LEU A 346 10.07 -2.52 -20.17
CA LEU A 346 9.90 -1.28 -19.41
C LEU A 346 10.86 -1.22 -18.22
N ASP A 347 11.18 -0.01 -17.77
CA ASP A 347 12.00 0.24 -16.58
C ASP A 347 11.11 0.59 -15.38
N PRO A 348 10.96 -0.30 -14.37
CA PRO A 348 10.17 -0.01 -13.18
C PRO A 348 10.86 0.99 -12.24
N ASP A 349 12.17 1.25 -12.35
CA ASP A 349 12.87 2.26 -11.54
C ASP A 349 12.50 3.68 -11.98
N ARG A 350 12.29 3.86 -13.28
CA ARG A 350 12.01 5.13 -13.93
C ARG A 350 10.88 5.01 -14.95
N PRO A 351 9.63 4.77 -14.50
CA PRO A 351 8.52 4.63 -15.43
C PRO A 351 8.27 5.93 -16.20
N ALA A 352 8.04 5.82 -17.49
CA ALA A 352 7.90 6.97 -18.37
C ALA A 352 6.72 7.86 -17.96
N GLY A 353 6.96 9.16 -17.81
CA GLY A 353 5.93 10.15 -17.47
C GLY A 353 5.68 10.35 -15.97
N LEU A 354 6.43 9.68 -15.09
CA LEU A 354 6.33 9.83 -13.64
C LEU A 354 7.60 10.45 -13.03
N SER A 355 7.42 11.25 -11.98
CA SER A 355 8.49 11.77 -11.14
C SER A 355 8.30 11.30 -9.69
N LYS A 356 9.41 11.06 -8.96
CA LYS A 356 9.36 10.56 -7.58
C LYS A 356 8.57 11.48 -6.65
N ILE A 357 8.79 12.80 -6.79
CA ILE A 357 8.03 13.81 -6.06
C ILE A 357 7.05 14.44 -7.03
N THR A 358 5.75 14.34 -6.71
CA THR A 358 4.70 15.02 -7.45
C THR A 358 4.41 16.36 -6.77
N ARG A 359 4.72 17.46 -7.46
CA ARG A 359 4.40 18.84 -7.02
C ARG A 359 3.22 19.44 -7.80
N ALA A 360 2.40 18.59 -8.43
CA ALA A 360 1.23 19.05 -9.16
C ALA A 360 0.24 19.70 -8.18
N ARG A 361 -0.29 20.86 -8.56
CA ARG A 361 -1.36 21.59 -7.86
C ARG A 361 -2.67 21.43 -8.60
#